data_AF-A0A6J8CDV9-F1
#
_entry.id   AF-A0A6J8CDV9-F1
#
_cell.length_a   1.000
_cell.length_b   1.000
_cell.length_c   1.000
_cell.angle_alpha   90.00
_cell.angle_beta   90.00
_cell.angle_gamma   90.00
#
_symmetry.space_group_name_H-M   'P 1'
#
loop_
_entity.id
_entity.type
_entity.pdbx_description
1 polymer ?
#
loop_
_entity_poly.entity_id
_entity_poly.type
_entity_poly.pdbx_seq_one_letter_code
_entity_poly.pdbx_strand_id
1 'polypeptide(L)'
;MYIESQTRSMRDNLIFKGIADVENYNELENTEAKVKECMGEVLKIKDNINFHVVIRLKPKTDGTPRSTVAKFERRRDRNRVLAIARDKLRENPRYSVYEQFPFEVADRRRQLIPILKDARSKNHPAVLRDDKLYIDHKRYYPHPPRSENRDGTRSKGELNKNDEADENPGDFVFDNDIPENINYILNGIISEEEIKLAISRCISGVPQHTTVEEIIEYYFKKMYTAHEILGFLTFLHGIVISRRTLCYRITKKLGLKGNRASNSGMDIYRQMKYLLREVYSNLVYRSLWKLLNTQCGIRVTQKAVILMLGVLDPEGVSLRSSHRLRRRRYCSKGPSFTTHIDGYDKLKPFGISIHGAVDGFSRNILWLKAMPSNKNPRVVARFYIDYIKELKGVLRVV
;
A
#
# COMPACT_ATOMS: atom_id res chain seq x y z
N MET A 1 8.35 1.75 -3.54
CA MET A 1 9.00 1.99 -2.24
C MET A 1 9.15 0.73 -1.37
N TYR A 2 8.08 0.08 -0.90
CA TYR A 2 8.21 -1.13 -0.04
C TYR A 2 8.89 -2.31 -0.76
N ILE A 3 8.38 -2.69 -1.93
CA ILE A 3 8.91 -3.82 -2.72
C ILE A 3 10.37 -3.60 -3.13
N GLU A 4 10.77 -2.38 -3.51
CA GLU A 4 12.15 -2.08 -3.91
C GLU A 4 13.11 -2.12 -2.73
N SER A 5 12.70 -1.62 -1.56
CA SER A 5 13.47 -1.71 -0.33
C SER A 5 13.70 -3.17 0.07
N GLN A 6 12.65 -3.99 0.01
CA GLN A 6 12.76 -5.43 0.26
C GLN A 6 13.63 -6.13 -0.78
N THR A 7 13.48 -5.79 -2.07
CA THR A 7 14.31 -6.33 -3.16
C THR A 7 15.78 -6.00 -2.94
N ARG A 8 16.09 -4.77 -2.49
CA ARG A 8 17.46 -4.38 -2.14
C ARG A 8 17.99 -5.13 -0.93
N SER A 9 17.16 -5.38 0.08
CA SER A 9 17.55 -6.13 1.29
C SER A 9 17.78 -7.62 1.02
N MET A 10 16.97 -8.22 0.14
CA MET A 10 17.03 -9.64 -0.25
C MET A 10 18.01 -9.91 -1.41
N ARG A 11 18.65 -8.86 -1.94
CA ARG A 11 19.42 -8.92 -3.19
C ARG A 11 20.64 -9.83 -3.12
N ASP A 12 21.10 -10.17 -1.92
CA ASP A 12 22.28 -11.01 -1.66
C ASP A 12 21.87 -12.35 -0.99
N ASN A 13 20.58 -12.69 -1.08
CA ASN A 13 20.03 -13.91 -0.50
C ASN A 13 19.86 -14.99 -1.57
N LEU A 14 20.15 -16.24 -1.20
CA LEU A 14 19.72 -17.43 -1.94
C LEU A 14 18.83 -18.30 -1.06
N ILE A 15 17.87 -18.96 -1.70
CA ILE A 15 17.04 -19.99 -1.10
C ILE A 15 17.58 -21.34 -1.54
N PHE A 16 17.92 -22.17 -0.57
CA PHE A 16 18.29 -23.57 -0.72
C PHE A 16 17.09 -24.46 -0.36
N LYS A 17 16.74 -25.39 -1.24
CA LYS A 17 15.74 -26.44 -1.02
C LYS A 17 16.40 -27.81 -1.03
N GLY A 18 15.83 -28.74 -0.29
CA GLY A 18 16.29 -30.14 -0.23
C GLY A 18 17.27 -30.45 0.89
N ILE A 19 17.67 -29.45 1.69
CA ILE A 19 18.49 -29.67 2.90
C ILE A 19 17.58 -30.27 3.98
N ALA A 20 17.90 -31.46 4.45
CA ALA A 20 17.11 -32.17 5.46
C ALA A 20 16.97 -31.37 6.75
N ASP A 21 15.78 -31.38 7.34
CA ASP A 21 15.53 -30.84 8.68
C ASP A 21 16.20 -31.72 9.74
N VAL A 22 16.42 -31.18 10.95
CA VAL A 22 16.75 -32.02 12.11
C VAL A 22 15.45 -32.67 12.58
N GLU A 23 15.47 -33.97 12.86
CA GLU A 23 14.29 -34.73 13.29
C GLU A 23 13.77 -34.25 14.65
N ASN A 24 14.66 -33.69 15.49
CA ASN A 24 14.37 -33.24 16.83
C ASN A 24 14.35 -31.70 16.93
N TYR A 25 13.18 -31.11 17.18
CA TYR A 25 12.98 -29.65 17.25
C TYR A 25 13.69 -28.98 18.43
N ASN A 26 14.14 -29.75 19.42
CA ASN A 26 14.83 -29.25 20.61
C ASN A 26 16.35 -29.12 20.44
N GLU A 27 16.91 -29.61 19.32
CA GLU A 27 18.33 -29.43 19.02
C GLU A 27 18.58 -28.11 18.28
N LEU A 28 19.58 -27.36 18.74
CA LEU A 28 20.04 -26.15 18.06
C LEU A 28 20.66 -26.53 16.70
N GLU A 29 19.85 -26.51 15.64
CA GLU A 29 20.31 -26.77 14.28
C GLU A 29 21.31 -25.69 13.84
N ASN A 30 22.56 -26.10 13.57
CA ASN A 30 23.53 -25.24 12.89
C ASN A 30 23.20 -25.16 11.40
N THR A 31 22.25 -24.29 11.06
CA THR A 31 21.77 -24.11 9.69
C THR A 31 22.86 -23.63 8.73
N GLU A 32 23.85 -22.87 9.21
CA GLU A 32 24.98 -22.42 8.41
C GLU A 32 25.88 -23.60 8.01
N ALA A 33 26.20 -24.49 8.95
CA ALA A 33 27.00 -25.67 8.66
C ALA A 33 26.35 -26.55 7.59
N LYS A 34 25.04 -26.80 7.68
CA LYS A 34 24.30 -27.56 6.67
C LYS A 34 24.29 -26.92 5.28
N VAL A 35 24.24 -25.58 5.21
CA VAL A 35 24.38 -24.88 3.92
C VAL A 35 25.79 -25.04 3.36
N LYS A 36 26.82 -24.93 4.20
CA LYS A 36 28.23 -25.15 3.80
C LYS A 36 28.48 -26.58 3.35
N GLU A 37 27.94 -27.56 4.05
CA GLU A 37 27.97 -28.99 3.69
C GLU A 37 27.30 -29.22 2.33
N CYS A 38 26.08 -28.72 2.13
CA CYS A 38 25.38 -28.78 0.85
C CYS A 38 26.20 -28.14 -0.29
N MET A 39 26.85 -27.00 -0.03
CA MET A 39 27.74 -26.35 -1.00
C MET A 39 28.99 -27.18 -1.32
N GLY A 40 29.59 -27.82 -0.31
CA GLY A 40 30.77 -28.67 -0.46
C GLY A 40 30.48 -30.00 -1.16
N GLU A 41 29.39 -30.67 -0.79
CA GLU A 41 29.06 -32.00 -1.29
C GLU A 41 28.33 -31.96 -2.62
N VAL A 42 27.31 -31.12 -2.73
CA VAL A 42 26.40 -31.07 -3.89
C VAL A 42 26.98 -30.13 -4.95
N LEU A 43 27.41 -28.92 -4.55
CA LEU A 43 27.94 -27.93 -5.50
C LEU A 43 29.45 -28.05 -5.75
N LYS A 44 30.17 -28.85 -4.95
CA LYS A 44 31.65 -28.98 -4.95
C LYS A 44 32.37 -27.64 -4.80
N ILE A 45 31.82 -26.75 -3.98
CA ILE A 45 32.43 -25.46 -3.64
C ILE A 45 33.18 -25.64 -2.32
N LYS A 46 34.52 -25.60 -2.38
CA LYS A 46 35.40 -25.75 -1.21
C LYS A 46 35.82 -24.42 -0.58
N ASP A 47 35.43 -23.30 -1.18
CA ASP A 47 35.77 -21.97 -0.71
C ASP A 47 35.10 -21.70 0.65
N ASN A 48 35.81 -21.03 1.56
CA ASN A 48 35.22 -20.55 2.80
C ASN A 48 34.37 -19.29 2.53
N ILE A 49 33.07 -19.51 2.30
CA ILE A 49 32.11 -18.43 2.06
C ILE A 49 31.41 -18.06 3.37
N ASN A 50 31.40 -16.77 3.66
CA ASN A 50 30.76 -16.21 4.84
C ASN A 50 29.32 -15.74 4.56
N PHE A 51 28.49 -15.88 5.58
CA PHE A 51 27.10 -15.43 5.57
C PHE A 51 26.89 -14.37 6.65
N HIS A 52 26.02 -13.40 6.40
CA HIS A 52 25.51 -12.53 7.45
C HIS A 52 24.54 -13.29 8.36
N VAL A 53 23.62 -14.04 7.74
CA VAL A 53 22.55 -14.78 8.43
C VAL A 53 22.12 -15.97 7.56
N VAL A 54 21.89 -17.11 8.21
CA VAL A 54 21.26 -18.30 7.60
C VAL A 54 20.04 -18.68 8.44
N ILE A 55 18.87 -18.81 7.81
CA ILE A 55 17.60 -19.11 8.50
C ILE A 55 16.76 -20.15 7.75
N ARG A 56 16.08 -21.01 8.49
CA ARG A 56 15.01 -21.87 7.95
C ARG A 56 13.73 -21.07 7.75
N LEU A 57 13.05 -21.29 6.62
CA LEU A 57 11.69 -20.80 6.39
C LEU A 57 10.66 -21.69 7.10
N LYS A 58 9.41 -21.21 7.16
CA LYS A 58 8.31 -21.95 7.79
C LYS A 58 8.15 -23.35 7.19
N PRO A 59 7.69 -24.34 8.00
CA PRO A 59 7.28 -25.65 7.52
C PRO A 59 6.28 -25.53 6.37
N LYS A 60 6.36 -26.47 5.45
CA LYS A 60 5.38 -26.62 4.38
C LYS A 60 4.38 -27.71 4.76
N THR A 61 3.18 -27.61 4.20
CA THR A 61 2.10 -28.60 4.38
C THR A 61 2.35 -29.92 3.66
N ASP A 62 3.30 -29.94 2.72
CA ASP A 62 3.61 -31.09 1.87
C ASP A 62 4.61 -32.08 2.49
N GLY A 63 5.02 -31.86 3.75
CA GLY A 63 6.01 -32.69 4.44
C GLY A 63 7.44 -32.57 3.89
N THR A 64 7.68 -31.71 2.88
CA THR A 64 9.02 -31.54 2.34
C THR A 64 9.89 -30.70 3.28
N PRO A 65 11.22 -30.92 3.29
CA PRO A 65 12.12 -30.16 4.16
C PRO A 65 11.99 -28.65 3.98
N ARG A 66 12.10 -27.92 5.09
CA ARG A 66 12.05 -26.45 5.10
C ARG A 66 13.14 -25.88 4.21
N SER A 67 12.78 -24.84 3.45
CA SER A 67 13.77 -24.14 2.63
C SER A 67 14.64 -23.26 3.52
N THR A 68 15.94 -23.17 3.22
CA THR A 68 16.90 -22.36 3.98
C THR A 68 17.26 -21.11 3.19
N VAL A 69 17.18 -19.94 3.81
CA VAL A 69 17.64 -18.68 3.23
C VAL A 69 19.03 -18.40 3.78
N ALA A 70 20.01 -18.23 2.89
CA ALA A 70 21.35 -17.78 3.25
C ALA A 70 21.60 -16.39 2.66
N LYS A 71 21.92 -15.43 3.52
CA LYS A 71 22.33 -14.07 3.12
C LYS A 71 23.84 -13.99 3.09
N PHE A 72 24.41 -13.86 1.90
CA PHE A 72 25.85 -13.83 1.69
C PHE A 72 26.43 -12.48 2.13
N GLU A 73 27.63 -12.50 2.70
CA GLU A 73 28.37 -11.28 3.02
C GLU A 73 28.79 -10.54 1.74
N ARG A 74 29.20 -11.30 0.72
CA ARG A 74 29.67 -10.76 -0.56
C ARG A 74 28.76 -11.20 -1.69
N ARG A 75 28.25 -10.21 -2.44
CA ARG A 75 27.43 -10.43 -3.63
C ARG A 75 28.14 -11.25 -4.72
N ARG A 76 29.48 -11.15 -4.81
CA ARG A 76 30.29 -11.91 -5.78
C ARG A 76 30.18 -13.41 -5.51
N ASP A 77 30.31 -13.82 -4.25
CA ASP A 77 30.22 -15.22 -3.83
C ASP A 77 28.80 -15.75 -4.08
N ARG A 78 27.78 -14.97 -3.72
CA ARG A 78 26.38 -15.28 -4.03
C ARG A 78 26.17 -15.58 -5.52
N ASN A 79 26.66 -14.70 -6.39
CA ASN A 79 26.50 -14.86 -7.84
C ASN A 79 27.26 -16.10 -8.36
N ARG A 80 28.46 -16.36 -7.85
CA ARG A 80 29.26 -17.54 -8.19
C ARG A 80 28.53 -18.83 -7.80
N VAL A 81 28.02 -18.92 -6.57
CA VAL A 81 27.25 -20.07 -6.08
C VAL A 81 26.01 -20.29 -6.93
N LEU A 82 25.27 -19.24 -7.26
CA LEU A 82 24.07 -19.34 -8.09
C LEU A 82 24.38 -19.82 -9.52
N ALA A 83 25.49 -19.39 -10.12
CA ALA A 83 25.92 -19.85 -11.44
C ALA A 83 26.23 -21.36 -11.41
N ILE A 84 27.08 -21.79 -10.48
CA ILE A 84 27.44 -23.21 -10.32
C ILE A 84 26.20 -24.07 -10.05
N ALA A 85 25.28 -23.58 -9.23
CA ALA A 85 24.05 -24.32 -8.92
C ALA A 85 23.13 -24.49 -10.12
N ARG A 86 23.04 -23.50 -11.02
CA ARG A 86 22.24 -23.61 -12.27
C ARG A 86 22.77 -24.70 -13.19
N ASP A 87 24.09 -24.90 -13.21
CA ASP A 87 24.73 -25.91 -14.03
C ASP A 87 24.64 -27.29 -13.38
N LYS A 88 24.98 -27.41 -12.10
CA LYS A 88 25.08 -28.70 -11.39
C LYS A 88 23.75 -29.28 -10.91
N LEU A 89 22.77 -28.45 -10.58
CA LEU A 89 21.48 -28.92 -10.03
C LEU A 89 20.43 -29.17 -11.11
N ARG A 90 20.76 -29.00 -12.39
CA ARG A 90 19.81 -29.18 -13.49
C ARG A 90 19.25 -30.61 -13.56
N GLU A 91 20.07 -31.60 -13.19
CA GLU A 91 19.76 -33.02 -13.27
C GLU A 91 19.44 -33.65 -11.90
N ASN A 92 19.60 -32.90 -10.80
CA ASN A 92 19.35 -33.39 -9.45
C ASN A 92 18.13 -32.70 -8.82
N PRO A 93 16.92 -33.27 -8.95
CA PRO A 93 15.69 -32.64 -8.47
C PRO A 93 15.59 -32.58 -6.95
N ARG A 94 16.44 -33.31 -6.20
CA ARG A 94 16.45 -33.29 -4.74
C ARG A 94 16.81 -31.91 -4.20
N TYR A 95 17.69 -31.19 -4.87
CA TYR A 95 18.18 -29.89 -4.43
C TYR A 95 17.80 -28.80 -5.43
N SER A 96 17.47 -27.61 -4.92
CA SER A 96 17.36 -26.44 -5.79
C SER A 96 17.85 -25.19 -5.08
N VAL A 97 18.54 -24.34 -5.85
CA VAL A 97 19.07 -23.06 -5.37
C VAL A 97 18.60 -21.96 -6.30
N TYR A 98 17.96 -20.94 -5.73
CA TYR A 98 17.45 -19.82 -6.51
C TYR A 98 17.40 -18.54 -5.69
N GLU A 99 17.23 -17.42 -6.39
CA GLU A 99 17.20 -16.09 -5.78
C GLU A 99 15.95 -15.89 -4.94
N GLN A 100 16.09 -15.21 -3.80
CA GLN A 100 14.95 -14.77 -3.01
C GLN A 100 14.36 -13.49 -3.58
N PHE A 101 13.02 -13.44 -3.67
CA PHE A 101 12.28 -12.26 -4.07
C PHE A 101 11.18 -11.94 -3.05
N PRO A 102 10.77 -10.66 -2.92
CA PRO A 102 9.54 -10.29 -2.23
C PRO A 102 8.33 -11.03 -2.81
N PHE A 103 7.29 -11.23 -2.00
CA PHE A 103 6.12 -12.02 -2.37
C PHE A 103 5.48 -11.54 -3.69
N GLU A 104 5.30 -10.23 -3.85
CA GLU A 104 4.67 -9.65 -5.05
C GLU A 104 5.52 -9.87 -6.31
N VAL A 105 6.85 -9.85 -6.18
CA VAL A 105 7.77 -10.13 -7.28
C VAL A 105 7.76 -11.62 -7.61
N ALA A 106 7.80 -12.49 -6.60
CA ALA A 106 7.70 -13.93 -6.78
C ALA A 106 6.38 -14.34 -7.43
N ASP A 107 5.27 -13.71 -7.06
CA ASP A 107 3.95 -13.99 -7.63
C ASP A 107 3.85 -13.58 -9.10
N ARG A 108 4.33 -12.37 -9.45
CA ARG A 108 4.43 -11.96 -10.87
C ARG A 108 5.32 -12.89 -11.68
N ARG A 109 6.46 -13.30 -11.13
CA ARG A 109 7.34 -14.28 -11.78
C ARG A 109 6.62 -15.60 -12.01
N ARG A 110 5.85 -16.09 -11.03
CA ARG A 110 5.04 -17.32 -11.16
C ARG A 110 4.08 -17.25 -12.35
N GLN A 111 3.44 -16.10 -12.56
CA GLN A 111 2.53 -15.88 -13.71
C GLN A 111 3.28 -15.81 -15.06
N LEU A 112 4.51 -15.31 -15.08
CA LEU A 112 5.32 -15.16 -16.30
C LEU A 112 6.11 -16.42 -16.70
N ILE A 113 6.37 -17.33 -15.76
CA ILE A 113 7.15 -18.56 -16.02
C ILE A 113 6.52 -19.45 -17.10
N PRO A 114 5.20 -19.72 -17.11
CA PRO A 114 4.56 -20.50 -18.17
C PRO A 114 4.79 -19.87 -19.56
N ILE A 115 4.64 -18.56 -19.66
CA ILE A 115 4.83 -17.79 -20.91
C ILE A 115 6.30 -17.85 -21.35
N LEU A 116 7.24 -17.73 -20.41
CA LEU A 116 8.67 -17.90 -20.69
C LEU A 116 8.98 -19.29 -21.24
N LYS A 117 8.36 -20.35 -20.68
CA LYS A 117 8.56 -21.72 -21.14
C LYS A 117 7.99 -21.91 -22.55
N ASP A 118 6.78 -21.42 -22.80
CA ASP A 118 6.12 -21.47 -24.11
C ASP A 118 6.91 -20.72 -25.20
N ALA A 119 7.43 -19.52 -24.89
CA ALA A 119 8.28 -18.77 -25.82
C ALA A 119 9.56 -19.55 -26.17
N ARG A 120 10.22 -20.16 -25.16
CA ARG A 120 11.42 -20.97 -25.38
C ARG A 120 11.13 -22.24 -26.18
N SER A 121 9.99 -22.90 -25.96
CA SER A 121 9.63 -24.08 -26.75
C SER A 121 9.35 -23.73 -28.21
N LYS A 122 8.95 -22.48 -28.49
CA LYS A 122 8.78 -21.94 -29.85
C LYS A 122 10.07 -21.35 -30.42
N ASN A 123 11.23 -21.66 -29.84
CA ASN A 123 12.55 -21.14 -30.23
C ASN A 123 12.70 -19.61 -30.16
N HIS A 124 11.84 -18.91 -29.41
CA HIS A 124 12.02 -17.48 -29.14
C HIS A 124 12.90 -17.27 -27.90
N PRO A 125 14.04 -16.54 -28.00
CA PRO A 125 14.86 -16.21 -26.84
C PRO A 125 14.08 -15.43 -25.78
N ALA A 126 13.80 -16.10 -24.66
CA ALA A 126 13.07 -15.51 -23.54
C ALA A 126 13.87 -15.52 -22.23
N VAL A 127 13.89 -14.37 -21.54
CA VAL A 127 14.61 -14.17 -20.27
C VAL A 127 13.74 -13.40 -19.28
N LEU A 128 13.66 -13.90 -18.05
CA LEU A 128 12.98 -13.24 -16.93
C LEU A 128 13.99 -12.53 -16.03
N ARG A 129 13.94 -11.19 -15.99
CA ARG A 129 14.77 -10.37 -15.09
C ARG A 129 13.87 -9.69 -14.07
N ASP A 130 14.13 -9.93 -12.78
CA ASP A 130 13.25 -9.52 -11.68
C ASP A 130 11.80 -9.98 -11.93
N ASP A 131 10.85 -9.08 -12.14
CA ASP A 131 9.46 -9.38 -12.49
C ASP A 131 9.11 -9.10 -13.96
N LYS A 132 10.11 -8.95 -14.84
CA LYS A 132 9.93 -8.54 -16.25
C LYS A 132 10.39 -9.66 -17.19
N LEU A 133 9.47 -10.10 -18.04
CA LEU A 133 9.75 -11.05 -19.11
C LEU A 133 10.18 -10.28 -20.37
N TYR A 134 11.24 -10.73 -21.01
CA TYR A 134 11.69 -10.27 -22.32
C TYR A 134 11.66 -11.45 -23.28
N ILE A 135 11.05 -11.27 -24.45
CA ILE A 135 10.98 -12.25 -25.55
C ILE A 135 11.52 -11.52 -26.78
N ASP A 136 12.47 -12.12 -27.50
CA ASP A 136 13.14 -11.50 -28.67
C ASP A 136 13.72 -10.11 -28.34
N HIS A 137 14.32 -10.01 -27.15
CA HIS A 137 14.86 -8.76 -26.59
C HIS A 137 13.83 -7.64 -26.37
N LYS A 138 12.53 -7.88 -26.62
CA LYS A 138 11.43 -6.94 -26.35
C LYS A 138 10.74 -7.31 -25.06
N ARG A 139 10.35 -6.30 -24.28
CA ARG A 139 9.63 -6.53 -23.01
C ARG A 139 8.22 -7.04 -23.32
N TYR A 140 7.88 -8.18 -22.73
CA TYR A 140 6.54 -8.75 -22.80
C TYR A 140 5.62 -8.01 -21.81
N TYR A 141 4.46 -7.58 -22.33
CA TYR A 141 3.38 -7.02 -21.53
C TYR A 141 2.20 -7.98 -21.60
N PRO A 142 1.74 -8.55 -20.45
CA PRO A 142 0.55 -9.38 -20.45
C PRO A 142 -0.62 -8.55 -20.96
N HIS A 143 -1.22 -8.99 -22.06
CA HIS A 143 -2.40 -8.34 -22.61
C HIS A 143 -3.55 -8.57 -21.60
N PRO A 144 -4.42 -7.57 -21.33
CA PRO A 144 -5.62 -7.82 -20.56
C PRO A 144 -6.41 -8.94 -21.25
N PRO A 145 -7.04 -9.86 -20.49
CA PRO A 145 -7.79 -10.95 -21.10
C PRO A 145 -8.82 -10.35 -22.06
N ARG A 146 -8.75 -10.76 -23.34
CA ARG A 146 -9.81 -10.49 -24.32
C ARG A 146 -11.08 -11.08 -23.72
N SER A 147 -12.12 -10.26 -23.59
CA SER A 147 -13.48 -10.74 -23.35
C SER A 147 -13.86 -11.59 -24.56
N GLU A 148 -13.74 -12.91 -24.43
CA GLU A 148 -14.33 -13.82 -25.41
C GLU A 148 -15.84 -13.65 -25.38
N ASN A 149 -16.38 -13.27 -26.54
CA ASN A 149 -17.80 -13.23 -26.84
C ASN A 149 -18.42 -14.57 -26.45
N ARG A 150 -19.36 -14.54 -25.50
CA ARG A 150 -20.33 -15.62 -25.33
C ARG A 150 -21.64 -15.15 -25.93
N ASP A 151 -21.73 -15.28 -27.25
CA ASP A 151 -23.02 -15.56 -27.88
C ASP A 151 -23.47 -16.94 -27.42
N GLY A 152 -24.66 -17.00 -26.85
CA GLY A 152 -25.21 -18.18 -26.21
C GLY A 152 -26.63 -17.93 -25.75
N THR A 153 -27.52 -17.79 -26.74
CA THR A 153 -28.97 -17.94 -26.61
C THR A 153 -29.37 -19.06 -25.65
N ARG A 154 -30.15 -18.75 -24.61
CA ARG A 154 -31.14 -19.67 -24.03
C ARG A 154 -32.24 -18.93 -23.25
N SER A 155 -33.39 -18.85 -23.93
CA SER A 155 -34.76 -19.10 -23.46
C SER A 155 -35.26 -18.55 -22.11
N LYS A 156 -36.34 -17.77 -22.27
CA LYS A 156 -37.38 -17.37 -21.31
C LYS A 156 -37.83 -18.50 -20.35
N GLY A 157 -38.13 -18.09 -19.12
CA GLY A 157 -39.04 -18.73 -18.16
C GLY A 157 -39.33 -17.66 -17.10
N GLU A 158 -40.35 -16.84 -17.34
CA GLU A 158 -41.68 -16.90 -16.71
C GLU A 158 -41.72 -16.25 -15.32
N LEU A 159 -42.47 -15.14 -15.29
CA LEU A 159 -42.93 -14.46 -14.09
C LEU A 159 -43.84 -15.39 -13.30
N ASN A 160 -43.79 -15.29 -11.97
CA ASN A 160 -45.02 -15.28 -11.19
C ASN A 160 -45.09 -13.98 -10.39
N LYS A 161 -46.16 -13.24 -10.70
CA LYS A 161 -46.78 -12.21 -9.86
C LYS A 161 -47.53 -12.90 -8.71
N ASN A 162 -48.04 -12.05 -7.79
CA ASN A 162 -48.89 -12.30 -6.61
C ASN A 162 -48.06 -11.99 -5.34
N ASP A 163 -48.36 -10.99 -4.49
CA ASP A 163 -49.65 -10.38 -4.16
C ASP A 163 -49.52 -8.90 -3.71
N GLU A 164 -50.67 -8.22 -3.78
CA GLU A 164 -51.01 -6.83 -3.41
C GLU A 164 -50.83 -6.56 -1.91
N ALA A 165 -50.23 -5.42 -1.54
CA ALA A 165 -50.88 -4.23 -0.94
C ALA A 165 -51.58 -4.47 0.40
N ASP A 166 -51.02 -3.89 1.47
CA ASP A 166 -51.81 -3.39 2.58
C ASP A 166 -51.10 -2.19 3.25
N GLU A 167 -51.86 -1.12 3.44
CA GLU A 167 -51.47 0.15 4.07
C GLU A 167 -51.88 0.15 5.56
N ASN A 168 -50.98 0.49 6.48
CA ASN A 168 -51.12 1.67 7.36
C ASN A 168 -49.92 1.86 8.31
N PRO A 169 -49.65 3.11 8.76
CA PRO A 169 -48.49 3.49 9.53
C PRO A 169 -48.74 3.31 11.03
N GLY A 170 -47.95 2.45 11.68
CA GLY A 170 -47.85 2.42 13.13
C GLY A 170 -46.79 3.39 13.59
N ASP A 171 -47.20 4.45 14.29
CA ASP A 171 -46.32 5.30 15.10
C ASP A 171 -45.49 4.42 16.05
N PHE A 172 -44.16 4.54 15.98
CA PHE A 172 -43.26 3.91 16.95
C PHE A 172 -42.59 4.99 17.80
N VAL A 173 -42.89 4.95 19.09
CA VAL A 173 -42.33 5.76 20.17
C VAL A 173 -40.82 5.50 20.28
N PHE A 174 -40.04 6.58 20.44
CA PHE A 174 -38.60 6.50 20.70
C PHE A 174 -38.35 6.07 22.15
N ASP A 175 -37.78 4.88 22.33
CA ASP A 175 -37.17 4.48 23.59
C ASP A 175 -35.83 5.21 23.73
N ASN A 176 -35.71 6.04 24.76
CA ASN A 176 -34.56 6.91 25.05
C ASN A 176 -33.42 6.22 25.81
N ASP A 177 -33.42 4.88 25.88
CA ASP A 177 -32.32 4.16 26.48
C ASP A 177 -31.22 3.88 25.45
N ILE A 178 -30.13 4.65 25.56
CA ILE A 178 -28.88 4.41 24.84
C ILE A 178 -28.42 2.99 25.19
N PRO A 179 -28.45 2.01 24.26
CA PRO A 179 -27.99 0.68 24.60
C PRO A 179 -26.48 0.74 24.80
N GLU A 180 -25.97 0.08 25.86
CA GLU A 180 -24.55 -0.12 26.19
C GLU A 180 -23.69 -0.69 25.02
N ASN A 181 -24.34 -1.02 23.90
CA ASN A 181 -23.77 -1.65 22.71
C ASN A 181 -23.13 -0.69 21.69
N ILE A 182 -23.09 0.63 21.93
CA ILE A 182 -22.38 1.56 21.02
C ILE A 182 -20.86 1.31 21.02
N ASN A 183 -20.30 0.88 22.16
CA ASN A 183 -18.89 0.52 22.25
C ASN A 183 -18.53 -0.62 21.28
N TYR A 184 -19.39 -1.60 21.06
CA TYR A 184 -19.08 -2.74 20.18
C TYR A 184 -19.09 -2.35 18.69
N ILE A 185 -19.86 -1.32 18.30
CA ILE A 185 -19.94 -0.84 16.90
C ILE A 185 -18.74 0.07 16.55
N LEU A 186 -18.19 0.79 17.53
CA LEU A 186 -17.14 1.79 17.31
C LEU A 186 -15.72 1.31 17.65
N ASN A 187 -15.55 0.30 18.52
CA ASN A 187 -14.24 -0.13 19.04
C ASN A 187 -13.28 -0.76 18.02
N GLY A 188 -13.59 -0.77 16.72
CA GLY A 188 -12.76 -1.44 15.71
C GLY A 188 -12.37 -0.64 14.47
N ILE A 189 -12.93 0.55 14.21
CA ILE A 189 -12.83 1.12 12.85
C ILE A 189 -12.40 2.59 12.81
N ILE A 190 -12.68 3.42 13.81
CA ILE A 190 -12.36 4.86 13.78
C ILE A 190 -11.98 5.31 15.20
N SER A 191 -10.84 6.00 15.37
CA SER A 191 -10.44 6.49 16.70
C SER A 191 -11.31 7.67 17.14
N GLU A 192 -11.48 7.87 18.45
CA GLU A 192 -12.21 9.02 19.01
C GLU A 192 -11.66 10.37 18.49
N GLU A 193 -10.36 10.42 18.19
CA GLU A 193 -9.67 11.57 17.59
C GLU A 193 -10.09 11.81 16.13
N GLU A 194 -10.32 10.76 15.35
CA GLU A 194 -10.82 10.85 13.97
C GLU A 194 -12.28 11.32 13.92
N ILE A 195 -13.10 10.91 14.89
CA ILE A 195 -14.47 11.40 15.07
C ILE A 195 -14.44 12.89 15.45
N LYS A 196 -13.61 13.29 16.41
CA LYS A 196 -13.43 14.71 16.80
C LYS A 196 -12.91 15.57 15.64
N LEU A 197 -12.02 15.04 14.79
CA LEU A 197 -11.52 15.71 13.58
C LEU A 197 -12.60 15.82 12.49
N ALA A 198 -13.45 14.81 12.34
CA ALA A 198 -14.58 14.83 11.42
C ALA A 198 -15.65 15.83 11.88
N ILE A 199 -15.90 15.91 13.19
CA ILE A 199 -16.77 16.90 13.83
C ILE A 199 -16.22 18.32 13.63
N SER A 200 -14.91 18.56 13.81
CA SER A 200 -14.33 19.90 13.62
C SER A 200 -14.40 20.40 12.17
N ARG A 201 -14.44 19.48 11.19
CA ARG A 201 -14.69 19.78 9.77
C ARG A 201 -16.15 20.12 9.46
N CYS A 202 -17.10 19.78 10.34
CA CYS A 202 -18.53 20.01 10.18
C CYS A 202 -19.04 21.31 10.84
N ILE A 203 -18.21 22.02 11.63
CA ILE A 203 -18.65 23.19 12.41
C ILE A 203 -19.17 24.33 11.52
N SER A 204 -18.76 24.42 10.25
CA SER A 204 -19.41 25.31 9.27
C SER A 204 -20.59 24.62 8.60
N GLY A 205 -21.73 24.53 9.29
CA GLY A 205 -23.02 24.15 8.71
C GLY A 205 -23.57 22.79 9.16
N VAL A 206 -23.71 22.60 10.47
CA VAL A 206 -24.58 21.52 10.99
C VAL A 206 -26.00 21.79 10.50
N PRO A 207 -26.65 20.85 9.79
CA PRO A 207 -27.97 21.10 9.27
C PRO A 207 -29.01 21.11 10.39
N GLN A 208 -29.87 22.13 10.41
CA GLN A 208 -31.09 22.16 11.23
C GLN A 208 -32.25 21.46 10.50
N HIS A 209 -31.96 20.35 9.80
CA HIS A 209 -32.97 19.60 9.05
C HIS A 209 -33.96 18.93 10.02
N THR A 210 -35.23 18.87 9.62
CA THR A 210 -36.35 18.57 10.53
C THR A 210 -36.60 17.06 10.66
N THR A 211 -36.09 16.25 9.71
CA THR A 211 -36.27 14.79 9.70
C THR A 211 -34.95 14.02 9.59
N VAL A 212 -34.95 12.78 10.09
CA VAL A 212 -33.79 11.86 10.04
C VAL A 212 -33.37 11.60 8.60
N GLU A 213 -34.34 11.46 7.69
CA GLU A 213 -34.12 11.28 6.27
C GLU A 213 -33.36 12.44 5.61
N GLU A 214 -33.72 13.70 5.92
CA GLU A 214 -33.05 14.89 5.38
C GLU A 214 -31.62 15.03 5.90
N ILE A 215 -31.39 14.71 7.18
CA ILE A 215 -30.05 14.70 7.78
C ILE A 215 -29.16 13.64 7.09
N ILE A 216 -29.72 12.44 6.86
CA ILE A 216 -29.02 11.37 6.15
C ILE A 216 -28.74 11.77 4.71
N GLU A 217 -29.71 12.37 4.02
CA GLU A 217 -29.54 12.85 2.65
C GLU A 217 -28.47 13.95 2.55
N TYR A 218 -28.43 14.87 3.52
CA TYR A 218 -27.39 15.90 3.61
C TYR A 218 -25.99 15.27 3.71
N TYR A 219 -25.76 14.38 4.69
CA TYR A 219 -24.45 13.76 4.86
C TYR A 219 -24.09 12.84 3.69
N PHE A 220 -25.08 12.21 3.08
CA PHE A 220 -24.90 11.40 1.88
C PHE A 220 -24.50 12.28 0.67
N LYS A 221 -25.14 13.44 0.47
CA LYS A 221 -24.77 14.45 -0.56
C LYS A 221 -23.37 15.02 -0.33
N LYS A 222 -22.93 15.14 0.92
CA LYS A 222 -21.56 15.55 1.30
C LYS A 222 -20.51 14.43 1.20
N MET A 223 -20.88 13.26 0.66
CA MET A 223 -19.98 12.15 0.33
C MET A 223 -19.33 11.43 1.52
N TYR A 224 -19.92 11.51 2.71
CA TYR A 224 -19.45 10.74 3.88
C TYR A 224 -19.75 9.24 3.74
N THR A 225 -18.89 8.40 4.31
CA THR A 225 -19.06 6.94 4.32
C THR A 225 -20.19 6.53 5.25
N ALA A 226 -20.74 5.32 5.08
CA ALA A 226 -21.81 4.82 5.95
C ALA A 226 -21.41 4.83 7.44
N HIS A 227 -20.15 4.55 7.76
CA HIS A 227 -19.67 4.58 9.15
C HIS A 227 -19.55 6.01 9.69
N GLU A 228 -19.07 6.96 8.87
CA GLU A 228 -19.01 8.37 9.24
C GLU A 228 -20.43 8.95 9.41
N ILE A 229 -21.36 8.62 8.50
CA ILE A 229 -22.77 9.04 8.60
C ILE A 229 -23.38 8.51 9.89
N LEU A 230 -23.18 7.23 10.22
CA LEU A 230 -23.63 6.67 11.52
C LEU A 230 -23.01 7.42 12.69
N GLY A 231 -21.71 7.71 12.63
CA GLY A 231 -21.04 8.52 13.63
C GLY A 231 -21.67 9.91 13.77
N PHE A 232 -21.97 10.61 12.66
CA PHE A 232 -22.60 11.93 12.72
C PHE A 232 -24.02 11.88 13.26
N LEU A 233 -24.81 10.87 12.89
CA LEU A 233 -26.15 10.69 13.43
C LEU A 233 -26.10 10.50 14.94
N THR A 234 -25.22 9.62 15.44
CA THR A 234 -25.08 9.36 16.88
C THR A 234 -24.53 10.58 17.63
N PHE A 235 -23.43 11.17 17.16
CA PHE A 235 -22.67 12.16 17.93
C PHE A 235 -23.09 13.62 17.71
N LEU A 236 -23.71 13.95 16.57
CA LEU A 236 -24.15 15.32 16.26
C LEU A 236 -25.66 15.50 16.37
N HIS A 237 -26.43 14.42 16.17
CA HIS A 237 -27.89 14.49 16.14
C HIS A 237 -28.58 13.62 17.19
N GLY A 238 -27.83 12.84 17.98
CA GLY A 238 -28.39 11.93 18.99
C GLY A 238 -29.20 10.76 18.41
N ILE A 239 -29.10 10.52 17.10
CA ILE A 239 -29.88 9.50 16.38
C ILE A 239 -29.07 8.20 16.31
N VAL A 240 -29.54 7.16 16.98
CA VAL A 240 -28.92 5.82 16.92
C VAL A 240 -29.68 4.94 15.94
N ILE A 241 -29.05 4.61 14.81
CA ILE A 241 -29.61 3.66 13.84
C ILE A 241 -28.60 2.56 13.51
N SER A 242 -29.10 1.36 13.20
CA SER A 242 -28.22 0.28 12.74
C SER A 242 -27.68 0.55 11.33
N ARG A 243 -26.46 0.08 11.05
CA ARG A 243 -25.88 0.13 9.70
C ARG A 243 -26.78 -0.51 8.65
N ARG A 244 -27.52 -1.56 9.02
CA ARG A 244 -28.48 -2.22 8.13
C ARG A 244 -29.66 -1.31 7.81
N THR A 245 -30.19 -0.58 8.80
CA THR A 245 -31.26 0.41 8.63
C THR A 245 -30.83 1.53 7.68
N LEU A 246 -29.61 2.07 7.86
CA LEU A 246 -29.04 3.07 6.96
C LEU A 246 -28.85 2.54 5.53
N CYS A 247 -28.16 1.41 5.38
CA CYS A 247 -27.76 0.86 4.07
C CYS A 247 -28.87 0.14 3.27
N TYR A 248 -29.96 -0.28 3.91
CA TYR A 248 -31.01 -1.06 3.23
C TYR A 248 -32.41 -0.48 3.32
N ARG A 249 -32.77 0.23 4.41
CA ARG A 249 -34.14 0.74 4.58
C ARG A 249 -34.22 2.20 4.16
N ILE A 250 -33.37 3.05 4.72
CA ILE A 250 -33.44 4.50 4.47
C ILE A 250 -32.90 4.85 3.09
N THR A 251 -31.73 4.33 2.72
CA THR A 251 -31.15 4.56 1.37
C THR A 251 -32.00 3.98 0.23
N LYS A 252 -32.73 2.89 0.47
CA LYS A 252 -33.69 2.34 -0.51
C LYS A 252 -34.96 3.18 -0.60
N LYS A 253 -35.52 3.61 0.54
CA LYS A 253 -36.68 4.52 0.64
C LYS A 253 -36.42 5.87 -0.02
N LEU A 254 -35.22 6.42 0.17
CA LEU A 254 -34.79 7.70 -0.42
C LEU A 254 -34.23 7.59 -1.85
N GLY A 255 -34.25 6.39 -2.46
CA GLY A 255 -33.68 6.19 -3.81
C GLY A 255 -32.15 6.39 -3.90
N LEU A 256 -31.46 6.51 -2.76
CA LEU A 256 -30.02 6.69 -2.62
C LEU A 256 -29.30 5.34 -2.88
N LYS A 257 -29.29 4.88 -4.13
CA LYS A 257 -28.47 3.72 -4.54
C LYS A 257 -27.00 4.04 -4.27
N GLY A 258 -26.27 3.15 -3.60
CA GLY A 258 -24.84 3.35 -3.31
C GLY A 258 -24.09 3.83 -4.56
N ASN A 259 -23.61 5.10 -4.55
CA ASN A 259 -23.38 5.87 -5.78
C ASN A 259 -22.58 5.10 -6.83
N ARG A 260 -23.32 4.51 -7.77
CA ARG A 260 -22.92 4.40 -9.17
C ARG A 260 -23.59 5.55 -9.91
N ALA A 261 -23.29 6.78 -9.50
CA ALA A 261 -23.37 7.87 -10.46
C ALA A 261 -22.23 7.59 -11.44
N SER A 262 -22.56 6.97 -12.56
CA SER A 262 -21.62 6.73 -13.65
C SER A 262 -21.26 8.08 -14.25
N ASN A 263 -20.37 8.83 -13.60
CA ASN A 263 -19.69 9.92 -14.28
C ASN A 263 -19.06 9.29 -15.52
N SER A 264 -19.39 9.81 -16.69
CA SER A 264 -18.83 9.29 -17.93
C SER A 264 -17.31 9.36 -17.83
N GLY A 265 -16.61 8.37 -18.39
CA GLY A 265 -15.14 8.40 -18.43
C GLY A 265 -14.61 9.71 -19.04
N MET A 266 -15.41 10.35 -19.90
CA MET A 266 -15.12 11.66 -20.48
C MET A 266 -15.21 12.83 -19.50
N ASP A 267 -16.12 12.80 -18.53
CA ASP A 267 -16.25 13.88 -17.54
C ASP A 267 -15.10 13.82 -16.54
N ILE A 268 -14.71 12.61 -16.15
CA ILE A 268 -13.52 12.38 -15.33
C ILE A 268 -12.27 12.88 -16.07
N TYR A 269 -12.15 12.55 -17.36
CA TYR A 269 -11.04 12.99 -18.20
C TYR A 269 -10.96 14.52 -18.32
N ARG A 270 -12.08 15.19 -18.61
CA ARG A 270 -12.15 16.66 -18.70
C ARG A 270 -11.72 17.32 -17.39
N GLN A 271 -12.22 16.82 -16.26
CA GLN A 271 -11.88 17.36 -14.95
C GLN A 271 -10.42 17.14 -14.59
N MET A 272 -9.89 15.94 -14.85
CA MET A 272 -8.46 15.65 -14.65
C MET A 272 -7.57 16.55 -15.50
N LYS A 273 -7.94 16.77 -16.77
CA LYS A 273 -7.22 17.65 -17.69
C LYS A 273 -7.21 19.10 -17.20
N TYR A 274 -8.35 19.62 -16.74
CA TYR A 274 -8.45 20.96 -16.16
C TYR A 274 -7.54 21.10 -14.93
N LEU A 275 -7.61 20.16 -13.99
CA LEU A 275 -6.84 20.20 -12.75
C LEU A 275 -5.32 20.15 -12.97
N LEU A 276 -4.87 19.35 -13.94
CA LEU A 276 -3.44 19.20 -14.25
C LEU A 276 -2.88 20.39 -15.03
N ARG A 277 -3.70 21.06 -15.85
CA ARG A 277 -3.25 22.17 -16.71
C ARG A 277 -3.38 23.53 -16.04
N GLU A 278 -4.51 23.80 -15.41
CA GLU A 278 -4.88 25.15 -14.96
C GLU A 278 -4.61 25.40 -13.48
N VAL A 279 -4.64 24.35 -12.64
CA VAL A 279 -4.59 24.52 -11.18
C VAL A 279 -3.28 24.00 -10.58
N TYR A 280 -2.82 22.81 -11.01
CA TYR A 280 -1.66 22.18 -10.41
C TYR A 280 -0.82 21.38 -11.42
N SER A 281 0.36 21.91 -11.76
CA SER A 281 1.25 21.35 -12.78
C SER A 281 1.92 20.00 -12.42
N ASN A 282 1.81 19.53 -11.17
CA ASN A 282 2.60 18.38 -10.69
C ASN A 282 1.86 17.44 -9.71
N LEU A 283 0.53 17.37 -9.78
CA LEU A 283 -0.22 16.48 -8.89
C LEU A 283 0.11 15.00 -9.14
N VAL A 284 0.30 14.28 -8.04
CA VAL A 284 0.44 12.81 -8.05
C VAL A 284 -0.95 12.18 -8.02
N TYR A 285 -1.10 10.97 -8.56
CA TYR A 285 -2.38 10.25 -8.63
C TYR A 285 -3.15 10.19 -7.30
N ARG A 286 -2.47 10.09 -6.15
CA ARG A 286 -3.12 10.09 -4.82
C ARG A 286 -3.77 11.43 -4.50
N SER A 287 -3.06 12.53 -4.76
CA SER A 287 -3.58 13.87 -4.54
C SER A 287 -4.73 14.17 -5.50
N LEU A 288 -4.59 13.77 -6.77
CA LEU A 288 -5.63 13.92 -7.79
C LEU A 288 -6.87 13.09 -7.46
N TRP A 289 -6.68 11.82 -7.06
CA TRP A 289 -7.76 10.96 -6.59
C TRP A 289 -8.50 11.57 -5.40
N LYS A 290 -7.77 12.10 -4.41
CA LYS A 290 -8.38 12.77 -3.26
C LYS A 290 -9.18 13.98 -3.71
N LEU A 291 -8.59 14.87 -4.51
CA LEU A 291 -9.23 16.08 -5.03
C LEU A 291 -10.52 15.77 -5.79
N LEU A 292 -10.47 14.78 -6.70
CA LEU A 292 -11.63 14.36 -7.48
C LEU A 292 -12.75 13.85 -6.57
N ASN A 293 -12.43 13.02 -5.58
CA ASN A 293 -13.44 12.43 -4.69
C ASN A 293 -13.95 13.41 -3.62
N THR A 294 -13.16 14.38 -3.18
CA THR A 294 -13.55 15.30 -2.09
C THR A 294 -14.03 16.66 -2.59
N GLN A 295 -13.31 17.30 -3.53
CA GLN A 295 -13.59 18.67 -3.95
C GLN A 295 -14.40 18.74 -5.24
N CYS A 296 -14.17 17.82 -6.19
CA CYS A 296 -14.93 17.78 -7.43
C CYS A 296 -16.21 16.93 -7.35
N GLY A 297 -16.42 16.19 -6.26
CA GLY A 297 -17.59 15.31 -6.09
C GLY A 297 -17.63 14.12 -7.05
N ILE A 298 -16.51 13.79 -7.70
CA ILE A 298 -16.41 12.72 -8.70
C ILE A 298 -15.90 11.45 -8.02
N ARG A 299 -16.75 10.40 -7.95
CA ARG A 299 -16.32 9.08 -7.46
C ARG A 299 -15.46 8.38 -8.51
N VAL A 300 -14.16 8.32 -8.25
CA VAL A 300 -13.20 7.63 -9.11
C VAL A 300 -12.33 6.72 -8.27
N THR A 301 -12.10 5.50 -8.74
CA THR A 301 -11.15 4.58 -8.10
C THR A 301 -9.72 5.05 -8.34
N GLN A 302 -8.80 4.75 -7.41
CA GLN A 302 -7.37 5.05 -7.62
C GLN A 302 -6.86 4.42 -8.92
N LYS A 303 -7.33 3.21 -9.25
CA LYS A 303 -6.96 2.50 -10.48
C LYS A 303 -7.40 3.27 -11.74
N ALA A 304 -8.62 3.80 -11.75
CA ALA A 304 -9.10 4.61 -12.88
C ALA A 304 -8.30 5.92 -13.03
N VAL A 305 -7.98 6.61 -11.93
CA VAL A 305 -7.12 7.80 -11.96
C VAL A 305 -5.72 7.46 -12.49
N ILE A 306 -5.12 6.34 -12.07
CA ILE A 306 -3.81 5.90 -12.55
C ILE A 306 -3.84 5.64 -14.06
N LEU A 307 -4.85 4.91 -14.54
CA LEU A 307 -4.99 4.60 -15.97
C LEU A 307 -5.19 5.88 -16.80
N MET A 308 -6.08 6.78 -16.37
CA MET A 308 -6.35 8.05 -17.06
C MET A 308 -5.15 8.99 -17.01
N LEU A 309 -4.40 9.02 -15.90
CA LEU A 309 -3.17 9.80 -15.78
C LEU A 309 -2.07 9.25 -16.71
N GLY A 310 -2.05 7.94 -16.94
CA GLY A 310 -1.18 7.32 -17.94
C GLY A 310 -1.47 7.79 -19.37
N VAL A 311 -2.71 8.17 -19.67
CA VAL A 311 -3.11 8.74 -20.97
C VAL A 311 -2.84 10.25 -21.02
N LEU A 312 -3.11 10.97 -19.93
CA LEU A 312 -2.98 12.44 -19.86
C LEU A 312 -1.52 12.93 -19.70
N ASP A 313 -0.71 12.20 -18.94
CA ASP A 313 0.69 12.55 -18.63
C ASP A 313 1.58 11.29 -18.72
N PRO A 314 1.75 10.70 -19.91
CA PRO A 314 2.56 9.50 -20.10
C PRO A 314 4.02 9.73 -19.73
N GLU A 315 4.54 10.92 -19.99
CA GLU A 315 5.93 11.30 -19.67
C GLU A 315 6.14 11.39 -18.16
N GLY A 316 5.30 12.12 -17.42
CA GLY A 316 5.40 12.22 -15.97
C GLY A 316 5.16 10.89 -15.27
N VAL A 317 4.26 10.04 -15.78
CA VAL A 317 4.08 8.66 -15.28
C VAL A 317 5.32 7.81 -15.53
N SER A 318 5.93 7.87 -16.72
CA SER A 318 7.16 7.17 -17.06
C SER A 318 8.34 7.63 -16.19
N LEU A 319 8.52 8.95 -16.03
CA LEU A 319 9.52 9.56 -15.17
C LEU A 319 9.36 9.11 -13.71
N ARG A 320 8.14 9.10 -13.17
CA ARG A 320 7.86 8.63 -11.80
C ARG A 320 8.07 7.12 -11.66
N SER A 321 7.74 6.36 -12.70
CA SER A 321 7.90 4.89 -12.74
C SER A 321 9.35 4.45 -12.99
N SER A 322 10.23 5.35 -13.44
CA SER A 322 11.66 5.07 -13.59
C SER A 322 12.39 4.92 -12.25
N HIS A 323 11.75 5.32 -11.13
CA HIS A 323 12.32 5.31 -9.77
C HIS A 323 13.70 6.00 -9.67
N ARG A 324 14.02 6.86 -10.64
CA ARG A 324 15.25 7.63 -10.66
C ARG A 324 15.06 8.86 -9.79
N LEU A 325 15.84 8.96 -8.71
CA LEU A 325 15.89 10.15 -7.87
C LEU A 325 16.43 11.32 -8.71
N ARG A 326 15.52 12.13 -9.26
CA ARG A 326 15.89 13.37 -9.93
C ARG A 326 16.24 14.38 -8.85
N ARG A 327 17.53 14.46 -8.50
CA ARG A 327 18.03 15.46 -7.56
C ARG A 327 17.79 16.83 -8.18
N ARG A 328 16.86 17.60 -7.60
CA ARG A 328 16.74 19.02 -7.92
C ARG A 328 18.07 19.69 -7.55
N ARG A 329 18.51 20.68 -8.32
CA ARG A 329 19.65 21.51 -7.92
C ARG A 329 19.18 22.30 -6.71
N TYR A 330 19.61 21.88 -5.52
CA TYR A 330 19.25 22.54 -4.28
C TYR A 330 20.20 23.72 -4.11
N CYS A 331 19.65 24.93 -4.17
CA CYS A 331 20.39 26.16 -3.93
C CYS A 331 19.72 26.88 -2.75
N SER A 332 20.46 27.07 -1.67
CA SER A 332 20.09 27.98 -0.57
C SER A 332 20.82 29.31 -0.77
N LYS A 333 20.20 30.44 -0.38
CA LYS A 333 20.79 31.78 -0.59
C LYS A 333 21.96 32.09 0.36
N GLY A 334 22.16 31.29 1.40
CA GLY A 334 23.23 31.45 2.39
C GLY A 334 22.98 30.62 3.65
N PRO A 335 23.92 30.61 4.61
CA PRO A 335 23.73 30.00 5.93
C PRO A 335 22.48 30.55 6.62
N SER A 336 21.77 29.71 7.38
CA SER A 336 20.57 30.08 8.13
C SER A 336 19.38 30.58 7.28
N PHE A 337 19.46 30.48 5.94
CA PHE A 337 18.36 30.85 5.04
C PHE A 337 17.27 29.77 4.96
N THR A 338 17.62 28.50 5.13
CA THR A 338 16.66 27.40 5.09
C THR A 338 17.12 26.30 6.03
N THR A 339 16.26 25.91 6.98
CA THR A 339 16.53 24.81 7.91
C THR A 339 15.76 23.57 7.47
N HIS A 340 16.46 22.44 7.32
CA HIS A 340 15.83 21.14 7.09
C HIS A 340 15.64 20.43 8.42
N ILE A 341 14.42 20.00 8.71
CA ILE A 341 14.01 19.37 9.96
C ILE A 341 13.50 17.98 9.60
N ASP A 342 14.08 16.92 10.17
CA ASP A 342 13.67 15.54 9.87
C ASP A 342 13.79 14.59 11.08
N GLY A 343 13.00 13.51 11.04
CA GLY A 343 12.94 12.47 12.06
C GLY A 343 13.48 11.14 11.56
N TYR A 344 14.24 10.45 12.42
CA TYR A 344 14.81 9.14 12.17
C TYR A 344 14.19 8.07 13.09
N ASP A 345 13.43 7.17 12.47
CA ASP A 345 12.55 6.22 13.18
C ASP A 345 13.07 4.78 13.23
N LYS A 346 14.31 4.50 12.78
CA LYS A 346 14.79 3.11 12.78
C LYS A 346 14.98 2.51 14.18
N LEU A 347 15.21 3.36 15.18
CA LEU A 347 15.35 2.93 16.58
C LEU A 347 14.03 2.99 17.36
N LYS A 348 12.93 3.35 16.69
CA LYS A 348 11.60 3.42 17.29
C LYS A 348 11.14 2.11 17.94
N PRO A 349 11.50 0.90 17.44
CA PRO A 349 11.21 -0.35 18.14
C PRO A 349 11.82 -0.47 19.54
N PHE A 350 12.89 0.29 19.82
CA PHE A 350 13.53 0.37 21.13
C PHE A 350 13.05 1.58 21.95
N GLY A 351 11.98 2.25 21.52
CA GLY A 351 11.47 3.46 22.17
C GLY A 351 12.31 4.72 21.91
N ILE A 352 13.22 4.70 20.93
CA ILE A 352 14.11 5.82 20.64
C ILE A 352 13.78 6.38 19.26
N SER A 353 13.22 7.58 19.23
CA SER A 353 13.07 8.37 18.00
C SER A 353 14.14 9.45 17.99
N ILE A 354 14.90 9.59 16.90
CA ILE A 354 15.92 10.64 16.79
C ILE A 354 15.35 11.76 15.94
N HIS A 355 15.51 13.00 16.37
CA HIS A 355 15.16 14.17 15.59
C HIS A 355 16.40 15.01 15.33
N GLY A 356 16.61 15.41 14.08
CA GLY A 356 17.73 16.27 13.70
C GLY A 356 17.28 17.46 12.86
N ALA A 357 18.13 18.49 12.84
CA ALA A 357 18.02 19.55 11.85
C ALA A 357 19.38 19.94 11.30
N VAL A 358 19.38 20.38 10.05
CA VAL A 358 20.59 20.72 9.29
C VAL A 358 20.37 22.03 8.54
N ASP A 359 21.39 22.87 8.50
CA ASP A 359 21.37 24.07 7.68
C ASP A 359 21.42 23.72 6.18
N GLY A 360 20.54 24.33 5.40
CA GLY A 360 20.41 24.07 3.97
C GLY A 360 21.66 24.43 3.18
N PHE A 361 22.39 25.48 3.57
CA PHE A 361 23.57 25.95 2.85
C PHE A 361 24.86 25.27 3.31
N SER A 362 25.23 25.45 4.58
CA SER A 362 26.47 24.94 5.17
C SER A 362 26.44 23.44 5.45
N ARG A 363 25.25 22.83 5.53
CA ARG A 363 25.05 21.42 5.93
C ARG A 363 25.48 21.14 7.37
N ASN A 364 25.68 22.17 8.18
CA ASN A 364 25.95 22.04 9.61
C ASN A 364 24.75 21.45 10.35
N ILE A 365 25.02 20.54 11.28
CA ILE A 365 24.01 19.98 12.17
C ILE A 365 23.63 21.06 13.18
N LEU A 366 22.36 21.43 13.21
CA LEU A 366 21.82 22.45 14.11
C LEU A 366 21.45 21.83 15.46
N TRP A 367 20.82 20.66 15.44
CA TRP A 367 20.61 19.83 16.62
C TRP A 367 20.45 18.36 16.22
N LEU A 368 20.71 17.47 17.18
CA LEU A 368 20.43 16.04 17.07
C LEU A 368 20.01 15.53 18.45
N LYS A 369 18.72 15.23 18.63
CA LYS A 369 18.13 14.91 19.93
C LYS A 369 17.38 13.59 19.88
N ALA A 370 17.61 12.71 20.85
CA ALA A 370 16.84 11.49 21.04
C ALA A 370 15.60 11.78 21.89
N MET A 371 14.47 11.16 21.56
CA MET A 371 13.19 11.32 22.25
C MET A 371 12.38 10.03 22.27
N PRO A 372 11.49 9.84 23.26
CA PRO A 372 10.61 8.66 23.30
C PRO A 372 9.63 8.57 22.12
N SER A 373 9.18 9.73 21.61
CA SER A 373 8.18 9.77 20.53
C SER A 373 8.34 11.02 19.66
N ASN A 374 8.38 10.81 18.34
CA ASN A 374 8.35 11.87 17.34
C ASN A 374 6.93 12.28 16.91
N LYS A 375 5.87 11.72 17.53
CA LYS A 375 4.48 12.03 17.16
C LYS A 375 4.00 13.39 17.68
N ASN A 376 4.69 13.96 18.67
CA ASN A 376 4.28 15.22 19.29
C ASN A 376 5.00 16.41 18.62
N PRO A 377 4.32 17.21 17.78
CA PRO A 377 4.95 18.33 17.07
C PRO A 377 5.44 19.43 18.01
N ARG A 378 4.89 19.55 19.24
CA ARG A 378 5.34 20.54 20.23
C ARG A 378 6.79 20.32 20.64
N VAL A 379 7.24 19.06 20.68
CA VAL A 379 8.61 18.73 21.08
C VAL A 379 9.60 19.11 19.97
N VAL A 380 9.24 18.88 18.71
CA VAL A 380 10.03 19.31 17.55
C VAL A 380 10.10 20.84 17.49
N ALA A 381 8.97 21.52 17.69
CA ALA A 381 8.93 22.99 17.75
C ALA A 381 9.82 23.55 18.88
N ARG A 382 9.84 22.91 20.06
CA ARG A 382 10.71 23.30 21.17
C ARG A 382 12.19 23.26 20.77
N PHE A 383 12.64 22.23 20.05
CA PHE A 383 14.05 22.15 19.62
C PHE A 383 14.46 23.30 18.70
N TYR A 384 13.55 23.69 17.80
CA TYR A 384 13.79 24.83 16.93
C TYR A 384 13.86 26.14 17.72
N ILE A 385 12.98 26.34 18.70
CA ILE A 385 12.98 27.51 19.58
C ILE A 385 14.27 27.56 20.42
N ASP A 386 14.68 26.42 21.00
CA ASP A 386 15.92 26.32 21.78
C ASP A 386 17.13 26.74 20.93
N TYR A 387 17.21 26.21 19.70
CA TYR A 387 18.27 26.56 18.75
C TYR A 387 18.29 28.06 18.40
N ILE A 388 17.14 28.68 18.19
CA ILE A 388 17.07 30.13 17.91
C ILE A 388 17.55 30.95 19.11
N LYS A 389 17.17 30.54 20.33
CA LYS A 389 17.62 31.19 21.57
C LYS A 389 19.13 31.09 21.74
N GLU A 390 19.72 29.93 21.46
CA GLU A 390 21.17 29.72 21.49
C GLU A 390 21.90 30.64 20.51
N LEU A 391 21.36 30.80 19.31
CA LEU A 391 21.91 31.71 18.30
C LEU A 391 21.66 33.20 18.56
N LYS A 392 20.84 33.54 19.56
CA LYS A 392 20.29 34.90 19.75
C LYS A 392 19.68 35.46 18.46
N GLY A 393 19.12 34.57 17.62
CA GLY A 393 18.62 34.90 16.30
C GLY A 393 17.19 35.44 16.34
N VAL A 394 16.80 36.18 15.29
CA VAL A 394 15.42 36.66 15.12
C VAL A 394 14.73 35.84 14.02
N LEU A 395 13.51 35.38 14.31
CA LEU A 395 12.68 34.66 13.36
C LEU A 395 12.22 35.58 12.23
N ARG A 396 12.51 35.22 10.98
CA ARG A 396 11.90 35.83 9.80
C ARG A 396 11.01 34.79 9.13
N VAL A 397 9.69 35.00 9.16
CA VAL A 397 8.74 34.20 8.38
C VAL A 397 8.85 34.66 6.93
N VAL A 398 9.21 33.75 6.03
CA VAL A 398 9.37 34.00 4.58
C VAL A 398 8.23 33.34 3.83
#